data_AF-A0A3N2NCM8-F1
#
_entry.id   AF-A0A3N2NCM8-F1
#
_cell.length_a   1.000
_cell.length_b   1.000
_cell.length_c   1.000
_cell.angle_alpha   90.00
_cell.angle_beta   90.00
_cell.angle_gamma   90.00
#
_symmetry.space_group_name_H-M   'P 1'
#
loop_
_entity.id
_entity.type
_entity.pdbx_description
1 polymer ?
#
loop_
_entity_poly.entity_id
_entity_poly.type
_entity_poly.pdbx_seq_one_letter_code
_entity_poly.pdbx_strand_id
1 'polypeptide(L)'
;MGQLISEKQFFHEYPQQVLSNSFCEKNWVTLFRKNLCHPAGNSDVDIDLWMWTYLVEDKHIAEALRSYNEDLRYDEKSAIYMDNRYSTSLKEGFESTIVEMNFYDTRPIRHQIRVNEEFIHMFHLYEEIDNDGNKRYTQFDSGETKVILIVSKNEVRIQHRYLMDFLSSRKLNLVCFVRSEVNMTPEIASSLDFEKPYTGHEGITNCEVENTITNFSVAVTGGQYQSWFKGKKIIPYKKFGEFKSSFDSEYAEFIIDYDTDSCCEKKLSCSYESGKYIRTFFKRSVLEKYRDDPNASVEPFTISSEYFLLKCNTEHPNVVWAYIKDLRSLPYTEQLHWVAHNIYYHEELPEEYQLNCYADWSGKVVSIDYKFRNLFNRINTDWEKYFGWKLFKPTKDLQSTALKRIFIVSENNSGPFRKLLELMNLVLTESINVSELKKVFVQSEKGTGGITLLNSFLESKGIRQSPFIHFLRQLQTLRSQFSDVHRNGEKQDKHLGQALQYINLSLDNPDFQKASISLFEKGHEALMAFYQSYPKLQADPNC
;
A
#
# COMPACT_ATOMS: atom_id res chain seq x y z
N MET A 1 -16.97 -30.03 41.90
CA MET A 1 -15.72 -29.63 41.23
C MET A 1 -15.92 -29.87 39.75
N GLY A 2 -15.56 -28.91 38.89
CA GLY A 2 -15.66 -29.13 37.44
C GLY A 2 -14.75 -30.29 37.01
N GLN A 3 -15.15 -31.01 35.97
CA GLN A 3 -14.35 -32.10 35.40
C GLN A 3 -13.02 -31.53 34.88
N LEU A 4 -11.88 -32.12 35.29
CA LEU A 4 -10.53 -31.66 34.90
C LEU A 4 -10.26 -31.79 33.41
N ILE A 5 -10.88 -32.77 32.76
CA ILE A 5 -10.75 -33.09 31.33
C ILE A 5 -12.15 -33.33 30.77
N SER A 6 -12.50 -32.64 29.69
CA SER A 6 -13.75 -32.89 28.98
C SER A 6 -13.66 -34.14 28.08
N GLU A 7 -14.80 -34.77 27.81
CA GLU A 7 -14.91 -35.87 26.85
C GLU A 7 -14.29 -35.51 25.49
N LYS A 8 -14.52 -34.27 25.03
CA LYS A 8 -13.96 -33.75 23.76
C LYS A 8 -12.43 -33.73 23.74
N GLN A 9 -11.80 -33.40 24.87
CA GLN A 9 -10.35 -33.39 24.99
C GLN A 9 -9.81 -34.82 25.01
N PHE A 10 -10.46 -35.70 25.79
CA PHE A 10 -10.10 -37.11 25.87
C PHE A 10 -10.14 -37.80 24.50
N PHE A 11 -11.17 -37.53 23.70
CA PHE A 11 -11.31 -38.07 22.35
C PHE A 11 -10.65 -37.21 21.26
N HIS A 12 -9.89 -36.17 21.61
CA HIS A 12 -9.14 -35.35 20.65
C HIS A 12 -10.00 -34.76 19.52
N GLU A 13 -11.22 -34.30 19.83
CA GLU A 13 -12.13 -33.75 18.80
C GLU A 13 -11.50 -32.59 18.02
N TYR A 14 -10.80 -31.68 18.70
CA TYR A 14 -10.13 -30.55 18.04
C TYR A 14 -9.01 -31.01 17.08
N PRO A 15 -8.02 -31.82 17.51
CA PRO A 15 -7.02 -32.43 16.62
C PRO A 15 -7.60 -33.15 15.40
N GLN A 16 -8.67 -33.92 15.59
CA GLN A 16 -9.38 -34.58 14.50
C GLN A 16 -9.99 -33.56 13.52
N GLN A 17 -10.68 -32.54 14.05
CA GLN A 17 -11.31 -31.50 13.25
C GLN A 17 -10.27 -30.73 12.41
N VAL A 18 -9.16 -30.28 13.02
CA VAL A 18 -8.13 -29.53 12.29
C VAL A 18 -7.44 -30.39 11.23
N LEU A 19 -7.18 -31.66 11.50
CA LEU A 19 -6.64 -32.60 10.50
C LEU A 19 -7.62 -32.79 9.34
N SER A 20 -8.91 -32.99 9.65
CA SER A 20 -9.94 -33.16 8.62
C SER A 20 -10.04 -31.93 7.70
N ASN A 21 -9.79 -30.73 8.22
CA ASN A 21 -9.73 -29.49 7.46
C ASN A 21 -8.32 -29.10 6.98
N SER A 22 -7.36 -30.04 7.00
CA SER A 22 -6.01 -29.86 6.45
C SER A 22 -5.25 -28.68 7.07
N PHE A 23 -5.48 -28.42 8.37
CA PHE A 23 -4.93 -27.28 9.13
C PHE A 23 -5.27 -25.89 8.56
N CYS A 24 -6.26 -25.82 7.66
CA CYS A 24 -6.72 -24.59 7.07
C CYS A 24 -7.79 -23.95 7.97
N GLU A 25 -7.63 -22.69 8.33
CA GLU A 25 -8.62 -21.90 9.05
C GLU A 25 -8.81 -20.57 8.31
N LYS A 26 -10.02 -20.35 7.77
CA LYS A 26 -10.31 -19.25 6.84
C LYS A 26 -9.38 -19.29 5.61
N ASN A 27 -8.46 -18.34 5.50
CA ASN A 27 -7.48 -18.22 4.42
C ASN A 27 -6.04 -18.56 4.84
N TRP A 28 -5.84 -19.15 6.01
CA TRP A 28 -4.52 -19.46 6.56
C TRP A 28 -4.36 -20.96 6.79
N VAL A 29 -3.19 -21.50 6.48
CA VAL A 29 -2.80 -22.86 6.84
C VAL A 29 -1.75 -22.80 7.94
N THR A 30 -1.95 -23.60 8.99
CA THR A 30 -0.98 -23.76 10.07
C THR A 30 0.07 -24.79 9.67
N LEU A 31 1.31 -24.36 9.45
CA LEU A 31 2.44 -25.23 9.09
C LEU A 31 3.07 -25.89 10.32
N PHE A 32 2.94 -25.26 11.48
CA PHE A 32 3.44 -25.75 12.75
C PHE A 32 2.58 -25.23 13.89
N ARG A 33 2.30 -26.07 14.88
CA ARG A 33 1.78 -25.67 16.19
C ARG A 33 2.26 -26.64 17.27
N LYS A 34 2.72 -26.09 18.39
CA LYS A 34 3.13 -26.85 19.57
C LYS A 34 2.56 -26.23 20.82
N ASN A 35 1.61 -26.93 21.45
CA ASN A 35 0.96 -26.52 22.68
C ASN A 35 1.16 -27.59 23.75
N LEU A 36 1.56 -27.14 24.95
CA LEU A 36 1.66 -27.95 26.16
C LEU A 36 0.77 -27.28 27.21
N CYS A 37 -0.13 -28.04 27.83
CA CYS A 37 -1.10 -27.49 28.77
C CYS A 37 -1.29 -28.42 29.98
N HIS A 38 -1.29 -27.82 31.18
CA HIS A 38 -1.69 -28.46 32.42
C HIS A 38 -3.02 -27.84 32.88
N PRO A 39 -4.17 -28.52 32.67
CA PRO A 39 -5.49 -27.98 33.01
C PRO A 39 -5.57 -27.52 34.47
N ALA A 40 -6.00 -26.27 34.69
CA ALA A 40 -6.04 -25.63 36.02
C ALA A 40 -4.69 -25.65 36.78
N GLY A 41 -3.56 -25.79 36.08
CA GLY A 41 -2.23 -25.89 36.67
C GLY A 41 -1.93 -27.23 37.34
N ASN A 42 -2.75 -28.26 37.10
CA ASN A 42 -2.56 -29.59 37.67
C ASN A 42 -1.50 -30.38 36.88
N SER A 43 -0.35 -30.67 37.50
CA SER A 43 0.74 -31.45 36.90
C SER A 43 0.45 -32.94 36.74
N ASP A 44 -0.66 -33.44 37.29
CA ASP A 44 -1.10 -34.82 37.13
C ASP A 44 -1.89 -35.03 35.82
N VAL A 45 -2.08 -33.96 35.04
CA VAL A 45 -2.72 -34.00 33.72
C VAL A 45 -1.89 -33.18 32.74
N ASP A 46 -1.49 -33.84 31.65
CA ASP A 46 -0.77 -33.24 30.55
C ASP A 46 -1.61 -33.35 29.28
N ILE A 47 -1.90 -32.22 28.64
CA ILE A 47 -2.54 -32.17 27.34
C ILE A 47 -1.59 -31.52 26.35
N ASP A 48 -1.09 -32.34 25.44
CA ASP A 48 -0.10 -31.95 24.46
C ASP A 48 -0.68 -32.04 23.05
N LEU A 49 -0.32 -31.05 22.23
CA LEU A 49 -0.68 -30.99 20.83
C LEU A 49 0.52 -30.55 20.00
N TRP A 50 0.93 -31.43 19.11
CA TRP A 50 1.90 -31.14 18.06
C TRP A 50 1.23 -31.29 16.70
N MET A 51 1.35 -30.26 15.89
CA MET A 51 0.90 -30.23 14.50
C MET A 51 2.05 -29.72 13.66
N TRP A 52 2.37 -30.38 12.57
CA TRP A 52 3.32 -29.82 11.62
C TRP A 52 3.09 -30.36 10.22
N THR A 53 3.67 -29.65 9.25
CA THR A 53 3.59 -30.03 7.87
C THR A 53 4.97 -30.35 7.28
N TYR A 54 4.98 -31.26 6.32
CA TYR A 54 6.12 -31.55 5.46
C TYR A 54 5.61 -31.86 4.05
N LEU A 55 6.52 -31.95 3.09
CA LEU A 55 6.23 -32.15 1.69
C LEU A 55 6.56 -33.58 1.28
N VAL A 56 5.84 -34.11 0.31
CA VAL A 56 6.06 -35.44 -0.26
C VAL A 56 5.86 -35.44 -1.78
N GLU A 57 6.77 -36.07 -2.51
CA GLU A 57 6.62 -36.31 -3.95
C GLU A 57 5.52 -37.34 -4.25
N ASP A 58 4.83 -37.21 -5.39
CA ASP A 58 3.72 -38.10 -5.80
C ASP A 58 4.07 -39.60 -5.67
N LYS A 59 5.28 -40.01 -6.09
CA LYS A 59 5.73 -41.40 -6.05
C LYS A 59 5.84 -41.99 -4.63
N HIS A 60 5.93 -41.15 -3.59
CA HIS A 60 6.08 -41.57 -2.19
C HIS A 60 4.78 -41.48 -1.38
N ILE A 61 3.66 -41.03 -1.96
CA ILE A 61 2.36 -40.94 -1.26
C ILE A 61 1.93 -42.30 -0.68
N ALA A 62 2.00 -43.36 -1.50
CA ALA A 62 1.60 -44.69 -1.08
C ALA A 62 2.51 -45.27 0.03
N GLU A 63 3.78 -44.86 0.08
CA GLU A 63 4.70 -45.19 1.17
C GLU A 63 4.31 -44.46 2.45
N ALA A 64 4.06 -43.16 2.36
CA ALA A 64 3.67 -42.34 3.50
C ALA A 64 2.40 -42.88 4.17
N LEU A 65 1.38 -43.27 3.40
CA LEU A 65 0.11 -43.78 3.95
C LEU A 65 0.17 -45.20 4.54
N ARG A 66 1.33 -45.87 4.58
CA ARG A 66 1.48 -47.20 5.24
C ARG A 66 1.47 -47.13 6.75
N SER A 67 1.70 -45.96 7.33
CA SER A 67 1.86 -45.75 8.76
C SER A 67 1.18 -44.45 9.18
N TYR A 68 0.51 -44.47 10.34
CA TYR A 68 -0.06 -43.27 10.95
C TYR A 68 1.00 -42.36 11.57
N ASN A 69 2.26 -42.81 11.69
CA ASN A 69 3.38 -42.01 12.21
C ASN A 69 3.92 -41.02 11.17
N GLU A 70 4.63 -40.01 11.64
CA GLU A 70 5.31 -39.03 10.81
C GLU A 70 6.40 -39.67 9.93
N ASP A 71 6.61 -39.11 8.75
CA ASP A 71 7.74 -39.48 7.88
C ASP A 71 8.98 -38.62 8.13
N LEU A 72 8.77 -37.42 8.68
CA LEU A 72 9.78 -36.42 8.96
C LEU A 72 9.34 -35.61 10.18
N ARG A 73 10.21 -35.50 11.19
CA ARG A 73 9.92 -34.71 12.40
C ARG A 73 10.08 -33.22 12.13
N TYR A 74 9.43 -32.41 12.97
CA TYR A 74 9.50 -30.95 12.88
C TYR A 74 10.87 -30.36 13.23
N ASP A 75 11.79 -31.13 13.81
CA ASP A 75 13.17 -30.75 14.15
C ASP A 75 14.21 -31.35 13.18
N GLU A 76 13.74 -31.97 12.11
CA GLU A 76 14.56 -32.67 11.11
C GLU A 76 14.62 -31.88 9.79
N LYS A 77 15.82 -31.80 9.19
CA LYS A 77 16.01 -31.21 7.84
C LYS A 77 17.18 -31.84 7.11
N SER A 78 18.39 -31.63 7.60
CA SER A 78 19.64 -32.07 6.98
C SER A 78 20.48 -32.88 7.96
N ALA A 79 21.40 -33.70 7.43
CA ALA A 79 22.35 -34.46 8.23
C ALA A 79 23.74 -34.46 7.59
N ILE A 80 24.75 -34.61 8.44
CA ILE A 80 26.08 -35.05 8.06
C ILE A 80 26.19 -36.50 8.50
N TYR A 81 26.38 -37.40 7.55
CA TYR A 81 26.59 -38.82 7.82
C TYR A 81 28.01 -39.08 8.33
N MET A 82 28.24 -40.26 8.92
CA MET A 82 29.56 -40.65 9.47
C MET A 82 30.70 -40.63 8.43
N ASP A 83 30.36 -40.74 7.14
CA ASP A 83 31.27 -40.64 5.99
C ASP A 83 31.58 -39.18 5.58
N ASN A 84 31.18 -38.20 6.39
CA ASN A 84 31.24 -36.75 6.11
C ASN A 84 30.41 -36.30 4.90
N ARG A 85 29.49 -37.12 4.40
CA ARG A 85 28.57 -36.71 3.35
C ARG A 85 27.46 -35.87 3.97
N TYR A 86 27.28 -34.67 3.41
CA TYR A 86 26.15 -33.82 3.74
C TYR A 86 24.94 -34.19 2.87
N SER A 87 23.77 -34.33 3.49
CA SER A 87 22.50 -34.41 2.79
C SER A 87 21.57 -33.29 3.25
N THR A 88 20.97 -32.62 2.27
CA THR A 88 19.99 -31.56 2.49
C THR A 88 18.61 -32.09 2.90
N SER A 89 18.34 -33.37 2.69
CA SER A 89 17.13 -34.07 3.15
C SER A 89 17.49 -35.38 3.87
N LEU A 90 16.80 -35.66 4.98
CA LEU A 90 16.99 -36.91 5.74
C LEU A 90 16.29 -38.11 5.10
N LYS A 91 15.24 -37.88 4.32
CA LYS A 91 14.43 -38.93 3.69
C LYS A 91 14.14 -38.56 2.24
N GLU A 92 14.54 -39.42 1.31
CA GLU A 92 14.34 -39.19 -0.13
C GLU A 92 12.86 -38.96 -0.44
N GLY A 93 12.57 -37.90 -1.21
CA GLY A 93 11.20 -37.56 -1.62
C GLY A 93 10.38 -36.82 -0.55
N PHE A 94 10.97 -36.50 0.60
CA PHE A 94 10.35 -35.71 1.67
C PHE A 94 11.15 -34.43 1.97
N GLU A 95 10.45 -33.33 2.24
CA GLU A 95 11.06 -32.04 2.57
C GLU A 95 10.32 -31.32 3.72
N SER A 96 11.05 -30.72 4.67
CA SER A 96 10.42 -30.01 5.78
C SER A 96 9.86 -28.66 5.32
N THR A 97 8.63 -28.31 5.74
CA THR A 97 8.11 -26.94 5.55
C THR A 97 8.62 -25.96 6.60
N ILE A 98 9.03 -26.50 7.75
CA ILE A 98 9.53 -25.79 8.94
C ILE A 98 10.59 -26.64 9.63
N VAL A 99 11.40 -26.02 10.49
CA VAL A 99 12.34 -26.69 11.39
C VAL A 99 12.38 -25.97 12.74
N GLU A 100 12.07 -26.67 13.83
CA GLU A 100 12.37 -26.21 15.20
C GLU A 100 13.83 -26.58 15.53
N MET A 101 14.64 -25.58 15.82
CA MET A 101 16.01 -25.76 16.30
C MET A 101 16.07 -25.48 17.80
N ASN A 102 16.62 -26.44 18.56
CA ASN A 102 16.80 -26.36 20.00
C ASN A 102 18.28 -26.19 20.35
N PHE A 103 18.60 -25.25 21.23
CA PHE A 103 19.97 -24.91 21.65
C PHE A 103 20.18 -25.25 23.12
N TYR A 104 20.45 -26.53 23.37
CA TYR A 104 20.55 -27.11 24.72
C TYR A 104 21.74 -26.61 25.54
N ASP A 105 22.70 -25.93 24.93
CA ASP A 105 23.87 -25.35 25.62
C ASP A 105 23.57 -24.04 26.37
N THR A 106 22.32 -23.57 26.31
CA THR A 106 21.88 -22.32 26.95
C THR A 106 20.95 -22.60 28.14
N ARG A 107 20.94 -21.68 29.12
CA ARG A 107 20.01 -21.67 30.26
C ARG A 107 19.42 -20.26 30.41
N PRO A 108 18.10 -20.07 30.20
CA PRO A 108 17.11 -21.06 29.75
C PRO A 108 17.43 -21.59 28.34
N ILE A 109 16.95 -22.81 28.03
CA ILE A 109 17.09 -23.41 26.69
C ILE A 109 16.45 -22.46 25.68
N ARG A 110 17.23 -22.11 24.64
CA ARG A 110 16.74 -21.31 23.52
C ARG A 110 16.23 -22.24 22.42
N HIS A 111 15.19 -21.82 21.74
CA HIS A 111 14.71 -22.46 20.52
C HIS A 111 14.37 -21.39 19.49
N GLN A 112 14.37 -21.78 18.22
CA GLN A 112 13.91 -20.95 17.12
C GLN A 112 13.23 -21.81 16.07
N ILE A 113 12.20 -21.28 15.42
CA ILE A 113 11.54 -21.95 14.30
C ILE A 113 12.00 -21.27 13.01
N ARG A 114 12.42 -22.07 12.04
CA ARG A 114 12.69 -21.63 10.66
C ARG A 114 11.63 -22.19 9.74
N VAL A 115 11.26 -21.43 8.72
CA VAL A 115 10.43 -21.91 7.62
C VAL A 115 11.32 -22.34 6.46
N ASN A 116 10.77 -23.09 5.51
CA ASN A 116 11.46 -23.39 4.27
C ASN A 116 11.76 -22.06 3.54
N GLU A 117 13.04 -21.75 3.37
CA GLU A 117 13.52 -20.49 2.76
C GLU A 117 13.02 -20.32 1.32
N GLU A 118 12.64 -21.40 0.64
CA GLU A 118 12.05 -21.30 -0.69
C GLU A 118 10.70 -20.57 -0.68
N PHE A 119 9.94 -20.59 0.41
CA PHE A 119 8.75 -19.73 0.53
C PHE A 119 9.14 -18.25 0.42
N ILE A 120 10.23 -17.86 1.06
CA ILE A 120 10.69 -16.47 1.10
C ILE A 120 11.20 -16.07 -0.28
N HIS A 121 12.03 -16.92 -0.90
CA HIS A 121 12.62 -16.64 -2.21
C HIS A 121 11.59 -16.66 -3.35
N MET A 122 10.69 -17.65 -3.38
CA MET A 122 9.69 -17.76 -4.45
C MET A 122 8.72 -16.58 -4.48
N PHE A 123 8.35 -16.05 -3.32
CA PHE A 123 7.38 -14.94 -3.22
C PHE A 123 8.03 -13.57 -2.96
N HIS A 124 9.37 -13.51 -2.91
CA HIS A 124 10.12 -12.29 -2.62
C HIS A 124 9.64 -11.57 -1.35
N LEU A 125 9.50 -12.32 -0.25
CA LEU A 125 8.93 -11.78 1.00
C LEU A 125 9.96 -10.97 1.79
N TYR A 126 9.51 -9.86 2.36
CA TYR A 126 10.28 -9.02 3.26
C TYR A 126 10.08 -9.46 4.72
N GLU A 127 11.16 -9.59 5.52
CA GLU A 127 11.10 -10.00 6.92
C GLU A 127 10.99 -8.77 7.85
N GLU A 128 9.93 -8.75 8.66
CA GLU A 128 9.69 -7.78 9.72
C GLU A 128 9.57 -8.50 11.07
N ILE A 129 9.93 -7.83 12.16
CA ILE A 129 9.72 -8.31 13.53
C ILE A 129 8.70 -7.39 14.19
N ASP A 130 7.60 -7.95 14.67
CA ASP A 130 6.58 -7.18 15.38
C ASP A 130 6.95 -6.92 16.85
N ASN A 131 6.13 -6.10 17.53
CA ASN A 131 6.38 -5.70 18.92
C ASN A 131 6.44 -6.87 19.91
N ASP A 132 5.83 -8.01 19.57
CA ASP A 132 5.82 -9.23 20.39
C ASP A 132 6.98 -10.17 20.05
N GLY A 133 7.86 -9.77 19.12
CA GLY A 133 9.00 -10.56 18.66
C GLY A 133 8.65 -11.64 17.64
N ASN A 134 7.43 -11.64 17.10
CA ASN A 134 7.06 -12.56 16.03
C ASN A 134 7.64 -12.08 14.70
N LYS A 135 8.06 -13.01 13.84
CA LYS A 135 8.48 -12.68 12.49
C LYS A 135 7.28 -12.65 11.57
N ARG A 136 7.14 -11.59 10.79
CA ARG A 136 6.14 -11.44 9.72
C ARG A 136 6.86 -11.33 8.40
N TYR A 137 6.42 -12.11 7.44
CA TYR A 137 6.92 -12.07 6.08
C TYR A 137 5.87 -11.42 5.19
N THR A 138 6.19 -10.24 4.68
CA THR A 138 5.27 -9.34 4.00
C THR A 138 5.57 -9.25 2.51
N GLN A 139 4.52 -9.03 1.73
CA GLN A 139 4.61 -8.60 0.34
C GLN A 139 3.96 -7.23 0.25
N PHE A 140 4.54 -6.35 -0.55
CA PHE A 140 4.00 -5.02 -0.79
C PHE A 140 3.22 -5.02 -2.08
N ASP A 141 1.96 -4.64 -1.98
CA ASP A 141 1.12 -4.34 -3.13
C ASP A 141 0.71 -2.89 -2.97
N SER A 142 1.39 -1.99 -3.68
CA SER A 142 0.80 -0.68 -3.96
C SER A 142 0.57 0.23 -2.74
N GLY A 143 1.41 0.09 -1.72
CA GLY A 143 1.28 0.77 -0.43
C GLY A 143 0.50 -0.02 0.60
N GLU A 144 -0.19 -1.08 0.20
CA GLU A 144 -0.73 -2.06 1.13
C GLU A 144 0.33 -3.11 1.47
N THR A 145 0.53 -3.30 2.77
CA THR A 145 1.38 -4.37 3.28
C THR A 145 0.53 -5.60 3.52
N LYS A 146 0.87 -6.69 2.84
CA LYS A 146 0.16 -7.96 2.97
C LYS A 146 1.02 -8.98 3.70
N VAL A 147 0.57 -9.40 4.87
CA VAL A 147 1.26 -10.46 5.65
C VAL A 147 0.96 -11.82 5.02
N ILE A 148 2.01 -12.51 4.58
CA ILE A 148 1.92 -13.80 3.88
C ILE A 148 2.23 -14.97 4.81
N LEU A 149 3.23 -14.80 5.68
CA LEU A 149 3.66 -15.83 6.62
C LEU A 149 3.98 -15.21 7.98
N ILE A 150 3.58 -15.89 9.05
CA ILE A 150 3.81 -15.47 10.43
C ILE A 150 4.52 -16.60 11.15
N VAL A 151 5.64 -16.29 11.82
CA VAL A 151 6.37 -17.19 12.71
C VAL A 151 6.29 -16.61 14.11
N SER A 152 5.50 -17.26 14.96
CA SER A 152 5.47 -16.98 16.39
C SER A 152 6.26 -18.05 17.15
N LYS A 153 6.32 -17.93 18.47
CA LYS A 153 7.04 -18.88 19.33
C LYS A 153 6.57 -20.33 19.16
N ASN A 154 5.26 -20.55 19.07
CA ASN A 154 4.65 -21.88 19.13
C ASN A 154 3.84 -22.22 17.86
N GLU A 155 3.74 -21.30 16.90
CA GLU A 155 2.89 -21.46 15.73
C GLU A 155 3.49 -20.78 14.49
N VAL A 156 3.39 -21.47 13.34
CA VAL A 156 3.72 -20.92 12.03
C VAL A 156 2.48 -21.01 11.13
N ARG A 157 2.14 -19.90 10.47
CA ARG A 157 1.01 -19.83 9.54
C ARG A 157 1.42 -19.20 8.22
N ILE A 158 0.85 -19.71 7.13
CA ILE A 158 1.01 -19.18 5.77
C ILE A 158 -0.36 -18.97 5.12
N GLN A 159 -0.49 -17.94 4.28
CA GLN A 159 -1.67 -17.75 3.44
C GLN A 159 -1.89 -18.96 2.55
N HIS A 160 -3.09 -19.55 2.61
CA HIS A 160 -3.44 -20.79 1.90
C HIS A 160 -3.16 -20.69 0.39
N ARG A 161 -3.47 -19.54 -0.22
CA ARG A 161 -3.22 -19.29 -1.65
C ARG A 161 -1.74 -19.42 -2.01
N TYR A 162 -0.85 -18.82 -1.20
CA TYR A 162 0.60 -18.86 -1.41
C TYR A 162 1.15 -20.26 -1.18
N LEU A 163 0.62 -21.00 -0.21
CA LEU A 163 0.98 -22.41 -0.04
C LEU A 163 0.60 -23.23 -1.29
N MET A 164 -0.61 -23.07 -1.82
CA MET A 164 -1.03 -23.78 -3.03
C MET A 164 -0.17 -23.42 -4.25
N ASP A 165 0.21 -22.15 -4.42
CA ASP A 165 1.14 -21.75 -5.47
C ASP A 165 2.49 -22.46 -5.33
N PHE A 166 3.02 -22.53 -4.11
CA PHE A 166 4.28 -23.20 -3.81
C PHE A 166 4.24 -24.69 -4.15
N LEU A 167 3.22 -25.40 -3.66
CA LEU A 167 3.00 -26.82 -3.91
C LEU A 167 2.86 -27.11 -5.41
N SER A 168 2.11 -26.26 -6.13
CA SER A 168 1.83 -26.41 -7.56
C SER A 168 3.07 -26.17 -8.42
N SER A 169 3.87 -25.13 -8.09
CA SER A 169 5.14 -24.85 -8.77
C SER A 169 6.17 -25.96 -8.59
N ARG A 170 6.25 -26.53 -7.38
CA ARG A 170 7.21 -27.59 -7.05
C ARG A 170 6.70 -29.00 -7.34
N LYS A 171 5.41 -29.17 -7.65
CA LYS A 171 4.73 -30.48 -7.83
C LYS A 171 4.93 -31.39 -6.62
N LEU A 172 4.78 -30.81 -5.43
CA LEU A 172 4.92 -31.49 -4.14
C LEU A 172 3.61 -31.45 -3.38
N ASN A 173 3.28 -32.52 -2.67
CA ASN A 173 2.05 -32.64 -1.89
C ASN A 173 2.33 -32.26 -0.44
N LEU A 174 1.34 -31.70 0.25
CA LEU A 174 1.46 -31.32 1.65
C LEU A 174 0.99 -32.46 2.54
N VAL A 175 1.83 -32.91 3.46
CA VAL A 175 1.43 -33.80 4.54
C VAL A 175 1.14 -32.97 5.78
N CYS A 176 -0.10 -33.06 6.29
CA CYS A 176 -0.51 -32.51 7.58
C CYS A 176 -0.43 -33.63 8.61
N PHE A 177 0.49 -33.55 9.57
CA PHE A 177 0.61 -34.53 10.64
C PHE A 177 0.19 -33.93 11.97
N VAL A 178 -0.57 -34.71 12.75
CA VAL A 178 -1.00 -34.34 14.10
C VAL A 178 -0.67 -35.46 15.09
N ARG A 179 -0.21 -35.04 16.27
CA ARG A 179 -0.05 -35.86 17.45
C ARG A 179 -0.65 -35.10 18.62
N SER A 180 -1.66 -35.69 19.25
CA SER A 180 -2.27 -35.16 20.46
C SER A 180 -2.26 -36.21 21.53
N GLU A 181 -1.90 -35.82 22.74
CA GLU A 181 -1.73 -36.71 23.87
C GLU A 181 -2.44 -36.12 25.07
N VAL A 182 -3.22 -36.94 25.75
CA VAL A 182 -3.81 -36.63 27.05
C VAL A 182 -3.31 -37.69 28.00
N ASN A 183 -2.39 -37.31 28.88
CA ASN A 183 -1.82 -38.16 29.90
C ASN A 183 -2.38 -37.74 31.25
N MET A 184 -2.79 -38.71 32.07
CA MET A 184 -3.29 -38.46 33.41
C MET A 184 -2.99 -39.63 34.34
N THR A 185 -3.16 -39.44 35.65
CA THR A 185 -3.10 -40.56 36.59
C THR A 185 -4.33 -41.47 36.49
N PRO A 186 -4.21 -42.77 36.79
CA PRO A 186 -5.36 -43.70 36.81
C PRO A 186 -6.49 -43.24 37.75
N GLU A 187 -6.17 -42.55 38.84
CA GLU A 187 -7.14 -41.98 39.77
C GLU A 187 -7.99 -40.89 39.10
N ILE A 188 -7.34 -39.98 38.37
CA ILE A 188 -8.04 -38.93 37.61
C ILE A 188 -8.89 -39.58 36.51
N ALA A 189 -8.34 -40.54 35.76
CA ALA A 189 -9.08 -41.24 34.71
C ALA A 189 -10.36 -41.91 35.25
N SER A 190 -10.26 -42.54 36.43
CA SER A 190 -11.39 -43.20 37.10
C SER A 190 -12.48 -42.22 37.56
N SER A 191 -12.13 -40.95 37.77
CA SER A 191 -13.06 -39.90 38.17
C SER A 191 -13.87 -39.27 37.01
N LEU A 192 -13.51 -39.57 35.76
CA LEU A 192 -14.18 -39.02 34.58
C LEU A 192 -15.49 -39.76 34.28
N ASP A 193 -16.59 -39.00 34.19
CA ASP A 193 -17.96 -39.51 34.02
C ASP A 193 -18.35 -39.72 32.54
N PHE A 194 -17.52 -40.48 31.82
CA PHE A 194 -17.80 -40.94 30.45
C PHE A 194 -17.05 -42.24 30.14
N GLU A 195 -17.49 -42.96 29.12
CA GLU A 195 -16.88 -44.22 28.69
C GLU A 195 -15.50 -43.97 28.09
N LYS A 196 -14.52 -44.78 28.52
CA LYS A 196 -13.13 -44.70 28.06
C LYS A 196 -12.74 -46.06 27.49
N PRO A 197 -12.86 -46.27 26.17
CA PRO A 197 -12.59 -47.57 25.57
C PRO A 197 -11.10 -47.89 25.72
N TYR A 198 -10.77 -49.09 26.18
CA TYR A 198 -9.37 -49.55 26.22
C TYR A 198 -9.01 -50.21 24.89
N THR A 199 -8.08 -49.62 24.15
CA THR A 199 -7.65 -50.12 22.84
C THR A 199 -6.26 -50.77 22.89
N GLY A 200 -5.52 -50.60 24.00
CA GLY A 200 -4.12 -50.99 24.11
C GLY A 200 -3.18 -50.05 23.33
N HIS A 201 -1.88 -50.29 23.45
CA HIS A 201 -0.84 -49.42 22.89
C HIS A 201 -0.89 -49.31 21.35
N GLU A 202 -1.28 -50.38 20.67
CA GLU A 202 -1.39 -50.40 19.19
C GLU A 202 -2.55 -49.53 18.68
N GLY A 203 -3.55 -49.27 19.52
CA GLY A 203 -4.71 -48.46 19.17
C GLY A 203 -5.61 -49.07 18.09
N ILE A 204 -6.50 -48.23 17.57
CA ILE A 204 -7.37 -48.53 16.43
C ILE A 204 -6.95 -47.62 15.29
N THR A 205 -6.47 -48.21 14.19
CA THR A 205 -6.08 -47.49 12.98
C THR A 205 -7.25 -47.38 12.01
N ASN A 206 -7.49 -46.19 11.46
CA ASN A 206 -8.53 -45.91 10.46
C ASN A 206 -7.90 -45.30 9.19
N CYS A 207 -8.26 -45.88 8.02
CA CYS A 207 -7.85 -45.46 6.68
C CYS A 207 -9.05 -45.32 5.71
N GLU A 208 -10.26 -45.11 6.21
CA GLU A 208 -11.49 -45.04 5.40
C GLU A 208 -11.56 -43.77 4.54
N VAL A 209 -10.95 -42.68 5.01
CA VAL A 209 -10.91 -41.40 4.29
C VAL A 209 -9.69 -41.38 3.37
N GLU A 210 -9.91 -41.04 2.11
CA GLU A 210 -8.85 -40.95 1.10
C GLU A 210 -7.71 -40.04 1.58
N ASN A 211 -6.47 -40.46 1.27
CA ASN A 211 -5.25 -39.74 1.64
C ASN A 211 -5.09 -39.47 3.15
N THR A 212 -5.79 -40.22 3.99
CA THR A 212 -5.79 -40.01 5.45
C THR A 212 -5.55 -41.34 6.16
N ILE A 213 -4.68 -41.32 7.16
CA ILE A 213 -4.46 -42.44 8.07
C ILE A 213 -4.35 -41.91 9.49
N THR A 214 -5.13 -42.50 10.40
CA THR A 214 -5.21 -42.06 11.80
C THR A 214 -5.16 -43.26 12.74
N ASN A 215 -4.76 -43.02 13.98
CA ASN A 215 -4.76 -44.00 15.05
C ASN A 215 -5.22 -43.31 16.33
N PHE A 216 -6.14 -43.98 17.03
CA PHE A 216 -6.56 -43.60 18.38
C PHE A 216 -6.18 -44.71 19.33
N SER A 217 -5.42 -44.40 20.37
CA SER A 217 -5.01 -45.37 21.38
C SER A 217 -5.31 -44.89 22.79
N VAL A 218 -5.85 -45.81 23.59
CA VAL A 218 -6.07 -45.65 25.01
C VAL A 218 -5.42 -46.83 25.72
N ALA A 219 -4.42 -46.53 26.54
CA ALA A 219 -3.60 -47.52 27.21
C ALA A 219 -3.16 -47.04 28.60
N VAL A 220 -2.63 -47.97 29.40
CA VAL A 220 -1.97 -47.65 30.67
C VAL A 220 -0.49 -48.03 30.54
N THR A 221 0.39 -47.04 30.56
CA THR A 221 1.84 -47.22 30.40
C THR A 221 2.58 -46.47 31.49
N GLY A 222 3.60 -47.08 32.10
CA GLY A 222 4.49 -46.35 33.02
C GLY A 222 3.78 -45.71 34.22
N GLY A 223 2.62 -46.25 34.64
CA GLY A 223 1.81 -45.69 35.74
C GLY A 223 0.85 -44.56 35.33
N GLN A 224 0.78 -44.20 34.05
CA GLN A 224 -0.14 -43.19 33.52
C GLN A 224 -1.24 -43.82 32.66
N TYR A 225 -2.43 -43.22 32.73
CA TYR A 225 -3.54 -43.45 31.80
C TYR A 225 -3.37 -42.49 30.62
N GLN A 226 -3.30 -43.03 29.41
CA GLN A 226 -2.91 -42.30 28.21
C GLN A 226 -4.02 -42.43 27.17
N SER A 227 -4.50 -41.29 26.65
CA SER A 227 -5.36 -41.20 25.47
C SER A 227 -4.62 -40.42 24.40
N TRP A 228 -4.24 -41.08 23.32
CA TRP A 228 -3.42 -40.53 22.25
C TRP A 228 -4.14 -40.60 20.91
N PHE A 229 -3.99 -39.54 20.13
CA PHE A 229 -4.43 -39.47 18.75
C PHE A 229 -3.25 -39.08 17.86
N LYS A 230 -2.97 -39.90 16.85
CA LYS A 230 -1.95 -39.64 15.84
C LYS A 230 -2.53 -39.82 14.47
N GLY A 231 -2.05 -39.06 13.51
CA GLY A 231 -2.40 -39.31 12.13
C GLY A 231 -1.91 -38.26 11.18
N LYS A 232 -2.07 -38.55 9.90
CA LYS A 232 -1.75 -37.62 8.84
C LYS A 232 -2.75 -37.66 7.71
N LYS A 233 -2.82 -36.52 7.04
CA LYS A 233 -3.61 -36.29 5.83
C LYS A 233 -2.70 -35.70 4.76
N ILE A 234 -2.74 -36.26 3.56
CA ILE A 234 -1.99 -35.77 2.41
C ILE A 234 -2.92 -34.93 1.53
N ILE A 235 -2.47 -33.73 1.19
CA ILE A 235 -3.16 -32.79 0.32
C ILE A 235 -2.40 -32.71 -0.99
N PRO A 236 -2.98 -33.24 -2.08
CA PRO A 236 -2.35 -33.17 -3.39
C PRO A 236 -2.14 -31.72 -3.84
N TYR A 237 -1.04 -31.46 -4.55
CA TYR A 237 -0.92 -30.18 -5.26
C TYR A 237 -1.98 -30.08 -6.35
N LYS A 238 -2.31 -28.85 -6.74
CA LYS A 238 -3.23 -28.56 -7.84
C LYS A 238 -2.46 -28.09 -9.06
N LYS A 239 -3.04 -28.22 -10.25
CA LYS A 239 -2.47 -27.58 -11.44
C LYS A 239 -2.88 -26.11 -11.46
N PHE A 240 -2.00 -25.25 -12.00
CA PHE A 240 -2.37 -23.87 -12.30
C PHE A 240 -3.60 -23.85 -13.20
N GLY A 241 -4.59 -23.00 -12.87
CA GLY A 241 -5.92 -22.97 -13.49
C GLY A 241 -7.02 -23.68 -12.70
N GLU A 242 -6.69 -24.61 -11.79
CA GLU A 242 -7.66 -25.26 -10.89
C GLU A 242 -8.00 -24.44 -9.63
N PHE A 243 -7.25 -23.35 -9.41
CA PHE A 243 -7.42 -22.42 -8.30
C PHE A 243 -6.94 -21.02 -8.70
N LYS A 244 -7.40 -19.99 -7.97
CA LYS A 244 -6.94 -18.61 -8.14
C LYS A 244 -5.54 -18.47 -7.53
N SER A 245 -4.53 -18.28 -8.36
CA SER A 245 -3.13 -18.14 -7.95
C SER A 245 -2.86 -16.77 -7.30
N SER A 246 -1.81 -16.66 -6.50
CA SER A 246 -1.26 -15.35 -6.11
C SER A 246 -0.45 -14.69 -7.23
N PHE A 247 -0.06 -15.44 -8.26
CA PHE A 247 0.60 -14.92 -9.46
C PHE A 247 -0.36 -14.35 -10.49
N ASP A 248 -1.66 -14.67 -10.37
CA ASP A 248 -2.69 -14.11 -11.23
C ASP A 248 -2.78 -12.61 -10.97
N SER A 249 -2.21 -11.82 -11.88
CA SER A 249 -2.24 -10.36 -11.83
C SER A 249 -3.59 -9.87 -12.34
N GLU A 250 -4.26 -9.05 -11.55
CA GLU A 250 -5.49 -8.37 -11.98
C GLU A 250 -5.12 -7.11 -12.76
N TYR A 251 -5.68 -6.97 -13.95
CA TYR A 251 -5.51 -5.80 -14.80
C TYR A 251 -6.88 -5.32 -15.26
N ALA A 252 -7.07 -4.01 -15.19
CA ALA A 252 -8.30 -3.39 -15.61
C ALA A 252 -8.32 -3.18 -17.13
N GLU A 253 -9.53 -3.13 -17.68
CA GLU A 253 -9.78 -2.80 -19.08
C GLU A 253 -10.16 -1.33 -19.23
N PHE A 254 -9.56 -0.67 -20.22
CA PHE A 254 -9.77 0.74 -20.51
C PHE A 254 -10.42 0.90 -21.87
N ILE A 255 -11.35 1.85 -21.97
CA ILE A 255 -11.96 2.35 -23.20
C ILE A 255 -10.84 2.90 -24.09
N ILE A 256 -10.72 2.31 -25.28
CA ILE A 256 -9.72 2.69 -26.29
C ILE A 256 -10.35 3.28 -27.55
N ASP A 257 -11.61 2.95 -27.81
CA ASP A 257 -12.31 3.32 -29.05
C ASP A 257 -13.83 3.13 -28.84
N TYR A 258 -14.64 3.61 -29.77
CA TYR A 258 -16.09 3.43 -29.80
C TYR A 258 -16.51 2.80 -31.11
N ASP A 259 -17.24 1.68 -31.02
CA ASP A 259 -17.80 1.03 -32.19
C ASP A 259 -19.14 1.67 -32.56
N THR A 260 -19.20 2.34 -33.71
CA THR A 260 -20.41 2.97 -34.22
C THR A 260 -21.45 1.98 -34.69
N ASP A 261 -21.04 0.77 -35.11
CA ASP A 261 -21.97 -0.24 -35.63
C ASP A 261 -22.70 -0.96 -34.50
N SER A 262 -21.97 -1.31 -33.43
CA SER A 262 -22.54 -1.94 -32.23
C SER A 262 -22.99 -0.94 -31.16
N CYS A 263 -22.71 0.36 -31.36
CA CYS A 263 -22.95 1.43 -30.39
C CYS A 263 -22.37 1.13 -28.99
N CYS A 264 -21.17 0.55 -28.95
CA CYS A 264 -20.52 0.09 -27.73
C CYS A 264 -19.08 0.59 -27.61
N GLU A 265 -18.62 0.81 -26.38
CA GLU A 265 -17.21 1.10 -26.10
C GLU A 265 -16.35 -0.14 -26.35
N LYS A 266 -15.27 0.02 -27.11
CA LYS A 266 -14.21 -0.99 -27.21
C LYS A 266 -13.26 -0.82 -26.05
N LYS A 267 -13.03 -1.89 -25.30
CA LYS A 267 -12.13 -1.92 -24.15
C LYS A 267 -10.96 -2.84 -24.40
N LEU A 268 -9.83 -2.53 -23.78
CA LEU A 268 -8.61 -3.32 -23.85
C LEU A 268 -7.97 -3.37 -22.45
N SER A 269 -7.55 -4.56 -22.02
CA SER A 269 -6.74 -4.69 -20.80
C SER A 269 -5.36 -4.04 -20.99
N CYS A 270 -4.90 -3.31 -19.98
CA CYS A 270 -3.53 -2.78 -19.95
C CYS A 270 -2.44 -3.87 -19.85
N SER A 271 -2.82 -5.14 -19.69
CA SER A 271 -1.91 -6.28 -19.76
C SER A 271 -1.58 -6.71 -21.20
N TYR A 272 -2.33 -6.29 -22.20
CA TYR A 272 -2.10 -6.71 -23.58
C TYR A 272 -0.96 -5.91 -24.24
N GLU A 273 -0.03 -6.60 -24.89
CA GLU A 273 1.07 -5.97 -25.63
C GLU A 273 0.60 -5.37 -26.97
N SER A 274 -0.43 -5.95 -27.58
CA SER A 274 -1.08 -5.40 -28.76
C SER A 274 -1.83 -4.13 -28.39
N GLY A 275 -1.52 -3.00 -29.04
CA GLY A 275 -2.17 -1.72 -28.72
C GLY A 275 -1.55 -0.96 -27.56
N LYS A 276 -0.36 -1.36 -27.09
CA LYS A 276 0.31 -0.76 -25.92
C LYS A 276 0.59 0.76 -26.00
N TYR A 277 0.62 1.33 -27.20
CA TYR A 277 0.79 2.77 -27.46
C TYR A 277 -0.53 3.47 -27.83
N ILE A 278 -1.68 2.84 -27.63
CA ILE A 278 -2.97 3.50 -27.79
C ILE A 278 -3.13 4.51 -26.66
N ARG A 279 -3.57 5.72 -27.01
CA ARG A 279 -3.90 6.79 -26.06
C ARG A 279 -5.24 6.49 -25.42
N THR A 280 -5.27 6.55 -24.11
CA THR A 280 -6.47 6.43 -23.29
C THR A 280 -6.70 7.76 -22.59
N PHE A 281 -7.97 8.17 -22.50
CA PHE A 281 -8.35 9.50 -22.04
C PHE A 281 -9.18 9.42 -20.78
N PHE A 282 -9.03 10.43 -19.93
CA PHE A 282 -9.61 10.49 -18.61
C PHE A 282 -10.15 11.88 -18.34
N LYS A 283 -11.26 11.96 -17.60
CA LYS A 283 -11.74 13.20 -17.02
C LYS A 283 -10.65 13.80 -16.12
N ARG A 284 -10.48 15.12 -16.16
CA ARG A 284 -9.47 15.80 -15.33
C ARG A 284 -9.68 15.66 -13.82
N SER A 285 -10.88 15.26 -13.38
CA SER A 285 -11.15 14.96 -11.98
C SER A 285 -10.40 13.72 -11.45
N VAL A 286 -9.83 12.87 -12.32
CA VAL A 286 -8.91 11.79 -11.92
C VAL A 286 -7.72 12.30 -11.08
N LEU A 287 -7.32 13.56 -11.28
CA LEU A 287 -6.18 14.19 -10.60
C LEU A 287 -6.49 14.61 -9.17
N GLU A 288 -7.76 14.77 -8.79
CA GLU A 288 -8.15 15.34 -7.48
C GLU A 288 -7.61 14.50 -6.33
N LYS A 289 -7.71 13.17 -6.44
CA LYS A 289 -7.13 12.21 -5.51
C LYS A 289 -5.65 12.50 -5.21
N TYR A 290 -4.87 12.84 -6.23
CA TYR A 290 -3.43 13.05 -6.11
C TYR A 290 -3.06 14.50 -5.74
N ARG A 291 -3.92 15.48 -6.04
CA ARG A 291 -3.68 16.89 -5.70
C ARG A 291 -3.92 17.18 -4.22
N ASP A 292 -4.74 16.37 -3.57
CA ASP A 292 -5.00 16.48 -2.14
C ASP A 292 -4.04 15.68 -1.27
N ASP A 293 -3.33 14.72 -1.86
CA ASP A 293 -2.33 13.91 -1.18
C ASP A 293 -0.97 14.64 -1.11
N PRO A 294 -0.45 14.96 0.09
CA PRO A 294 0.87 15.57 0.24
C PRO A 294 2.02 14.65 -0.19
N ASN A 295 1.81 13.33 -0.28
CA ASN A 295 2.80 12.34 -0.68
C ASN A 295 2.77 12.06 -2.20
N ALA A 296 1.88 12.73 -2.93
CA ALA A 296 1.82 12.66 -4.38
C ALA A 296 2.33 13.95 -5.05
N SER A 297 2.82 13.81 -6.28
CA SER A 297 3.22 14.94 -7.13
C SER A 297 2.54 14.80 -8.49
N VAL A 298 1.88 15.86 -8.92
CA VAL A 298 1.27 15.97 -10.25
C VAL A 298 2.09 16.96 -11.06
N GLU A 299 2.82 16.42 -12.04
CA GLU A 299 3.69 17.15 -12.97
C GLU A 299 3.13 17.06 -14.41
N PRO A 300 3.62 17.89 -15.35
CA PRO A 300 3.10 17.95 -16.74
C PRO A 300 2.93 16.59 -17.43
N PHE A 301 3.89 15.69 -17.19
CA PHE A 301 4.02 14.43 -17.93
C PHE A 301 4.11 13.20 -17.01
N THR A 302 3.90 13.40 -15.72
CA THR A 302 4.08 12.35 -14.71
C THR A 302 3.21 12.60 -13.49
N ILE A 303 2.65 11.53 -12.93
CA ILE A 303 2.09 11.49 -11.58
C ILE A 303 2.93 10.51 -10.78
N SER A 304 3.41 10.93 -9.61
CA SER A 304 4.21 10.09 -8.71
C SER A 304 3.57 10.03 -7.33
N SER A 305 3.64 8.88 -6.69
CA SER A 305 3.38 8.67 -5.26
C SER A 305 4.55 7.94 -4.61
N GLU A 306 4.42 7.54 -3.35
CA GLU A 306 5.38 6.63 -2.70
C GLU A 306 5.44 5.23 -3.38
N TYR A 307 4.36 4.82 -4.06
CA TYR A 307 4.18 3.44 -4.51
C TYR A 307 4.17 3.26 -6.04
N PHE A 308 3.96 4.32 -6.80
CA PHE A 308 3.95 4.23 -8.26
C PHE A 308 4.46 5.50 -8.95
N LEU A 309 4.83 5.34 -10.21
CA LEU A 309 5.18 6.40 -11.13
C LEU A 309 4.41 6.18 -12.43
N LEU A 310 3.39 6.99 -12.66
CA LEU A 310 2.61 6.95 -13.90
C LEU A 310 3.09 8.04 -14.85
N LYS A 311 3.47 7.64 -16.06
CA LYS A 311 3.69 8.58 -17.15
C LYS A 311 2.36 8.90 -17.83
N CYS A 312 1.95 10.16 -17.80
CA CYS A 312 0.68 10.63 -18.34
C CYS A 312 0.74 12.14 -18.60
N ASN A 313 0.00 12.64 -19.58
CA ASN A 313 -0.06 14.06 -19.91
C ASN A 313 -1.18 14.71 -19.11
N THR A 314 -0.85 15.73 -18.34
CA THR A 314 -1.78 16.50 -17.50
C THR A 314 -1.93 17.95 -17.95
N GLU A 315 -1.36 18.32 -19.10
CA GLU A 315 -1.32 19.69 -19.62
C GLU A 315 -2.68 20.14 -20.20
N HIS A 316 -3.44 19.24 -20.83
CA HIS A 316 -4.68 19.60 -21.52
C HIS A 316 -5.78 20.04 -20.53
N PRO A 317 -6.47 21.18 -20.73
CA PRO A 317 -7.38 21.75 -19.73
C PRO A 317 -8.60 20.88 -19.39
N ASN A 318 -9.02 19.98 -20.29
CA ASN A 318 -10.24 19.19 -20.11
C ASN A 318 -9.99 17.69 -19.86
N VAL A 319 -8.84 17.17 -20.27
CA VAL A 319 -8.57 15.73 -20.21
C VAL A 319 -7.15 15.45 -19.74
N VAL A 320 -6.98 14.28 -19.14
CA VAL A 320 -5.69 13.65 -18.89
C VAL A 320 -5.58 12.47 -19.84
N TRP A 321 -4.39 12.20 -20.35
CA TRP A 321 -4.21 11.03 -21.22
C TRP A 321 -2.92 10.28 -20.92
N ALA A 322 -2.96 8.96 -21.09
CA ALA A 322 -1.82 8.07 -20.92
C ALA A 322 -1.82 7.00 -22.02
N TYR A 323 -0.66 6.39 -22.29
CA TYR A 323 -0.65 5.16 -23.07
C TYR A 323 -1.14 4.00 -22.22
N ILE A 324 -1.89 3.07 -22.82
CA ILE A 324 -2.46 1.95 -22.08
C ILE A 324 -1.40 1.11 -21.34
N LYS A 325 -0.20 0.98 -21.91
CA LYS A 325 0.93 0.28 -21.26
C LYS A 325 1.41 0.96 -19.99
N ASP A 326 1.30 2.28 -19.91
CA ASP A 326 1.80 3.04 -18.77
C ASP A 326 0.84 2.87 -17.58
N LEU A 327 -0.46 2.63 -17.84
CA LEU A 327 -1.45 2.26 -16.80
C LEU A 327 -1.16 0.90 -16.15
N ARG A 328 -0.44 0.00 -16.83
CA ARG A 328 0.00 -1.28 -16.27
C ARG A 328 0.95 -1.10 -15.08
N SER A 329 1.64 0.05 -15.00
CA SER A 329 2.51 0.38 -13.87
C SER A 329 1.71 0.71 -12.61
N LEU A 330 0.40 0.93 -12.74
CA LEU A 330 -0.46 1.21 -11.62
C LEU A 330 -0.85 -0.08 -10.88
N PRO A 331 -0.95 -0.01 -9.55
CA PRO A 331 -1.72 -0.95 -8.73
C PRO A 331 -3.08 -1.30 -9.32
N TYR A 332 -3.61 -2.51 -9.14
CA TYR A 332 -4.95 -2.83 -9.66
C TYR A 332 -6.04 -1.89 -9.08
N THR A 333 -5.99 -1.60 -7.78
CA THR A 333 -6.90 -0.65 -7.12
C THR A 333 -6.78 0.77 -7.69
N GLU A 334 -5.56 1.20 -8.04
CA GLU A 334 -5.35 2.47 -8.76
C GLU A 334 -5.87 2.39 -10.19
N GLN A 335 -5.65 1.29 -10.92
CA GLN A 335 -6.22 1.11 -12.25
C GLN A 335 -7.75 1.26 -12.22
N LEU A 336 -8.43 0.74 -11.21
CA LEU A 336 -9.88 0.89 -11.03
C LEU A 336 -10.30 2.36 -10.81
N HIS A 337 -9.52 3.14 -10.05
CA HIS A 337 -9.72 4.59 -9.93
C HIS A 337 -9.66 5.24 -11.32
N TRP A 338 -8.63 4.91 -12.12
CA TRP A 338 -8.51 5.44 -13.48
C TRP A 338 -9.65 4.98 -14.40
N VAL A 339 -10.11 3.73 -14.31
CA VAL A 339 -11.28 3.24 -15.05
C VAL A 339 -12.53 4.05 -14.74
N ALA A 340 -12.75 4.45 -13.48
CA ALA A 340 -13.91 5.26 -13.09
C ALA A 340 -13.92 6.66 -13.75
N HIS A 341 -12.76 7.17 -14.15
CA HIS A 341 -12.61 8.45 -14.85
C HIS A 341 -12.35 8.30 -16.35
N ASN A 342 -12.23 7.07 -16.87
CA ASN A 342 -11.92 6.79 -18.26
C ASN A 342 -13.10 7.16 -19.16
N ILE A 343 -12.80 7.80 -20.28
CA ILE A 343 -13.79 8.29 -21.23
C ILE A 343 -13.33 7.98 -22.66
N TYR A 344 -14.29 7.78 -23.55
CA TYR A 344 -14.04 7.90 -24.97
C TYR A 344 -13.83 9.38 -25.33
N TYR A 345 -12.75 9.67 -26.08
CA TYR A 345 -12.41 11.02 -26.53
C TYR A 345 -12.22 11.00 -28.05
N HIS A 346 -13.10 11.67 -28.77
CA HIS A 346 -13.14 11.63 -30.24
C HIS A 346 -12.36 12.76 -30.91
N GLU A 347 -11.95 13.79 -30.17
CA GLU A 347 -11.25 14.94 -30.75
C GLU A 347 -9.76 14.64 -30.89
N GLU A 348 -9.16 15.10 -31.99
CA GLU A 348 -7.71 15.10 -32.09
C GLU A 348 -7.12 16.10 -31.08
N LEU A 349 -6.11 15.65 -30.33
CA LEU A 349 -5.38 16.54 -29.43
C LEU A 349 -4.68 17.64 -30.24
N PRO A 350 -4.79 18.92 -29.86
CA PRO A 350 -3.99 19.98 -30.47
C PRO A 350 -2.48 19.68 -30.37
N GLU A 351 -1.71 20.12 -31.37
CA GLU A 351 -0.28 19.80 -31.52
C GLU A 351 0.53 20.08 -30.26
N GLU A 352 0.22 21.17 -29.55
CA GLU A 352 0.93 21.58 -28.34
C GLU A 352 0.72 20.65 -27.12
N TYR A 353 -0.31 19.79 -27.15
CA TYR A 353 -0.59 18.79 -26.12
C TYR A 353 -0.18 17.37 -26.53
N GLN A 354 0.37 17.21 -27.75
CA GLN A 354 0.94 15.96 -28.21
C GLN A 354 2.40 15.82 -27.70
N LEU A 355 2.87 14.58 -27.59
CA LEU A 355 4.29 14.32 -27.30
C LEU A 355 5.09 14.39 -28.60
N ASN A 356 6.33 14.88 -28.50
CA ASN A 356 7.27 14.91 -29.62
C ASN A 356 7.67 13.50 -30.09
N CYS A 357 7.71 12.53 -29.17
CA CYS A 357 8.04 11.14 -29.45
C CYS A 357 7.35 10.20 -28.46
N TYR A 358 6.91 9.02 -28.92
CA TYR A 358 6.29 7.99 -28.08
C TYR A 358 7.21 7.45 -26.96
N ALA A 359 8.53 7.52 -27.16
CA ALA A 359 9.52 6.94 -26.25
C ALA A 359 9.94 7.91 -25.12
N ASP A 360 9.72 9.22 -25.31
CA ASP A 360 10.14 10.23 -24.35
C ASP A 360 8.92 11.05 -23.91
N TRP A 361 8.64 11.02 -22.61
CA TRP A 361 7.59 11.82 -21.98
C TRP A 361 8.09 13.27 -21.78
N SER A 362 8.68 13.84 -22.83
CA SER A 362 9.24 15.18 -22.89
C SER A 362 8.44 16.04 -23.87
N GLY A 363 7.43 16.71 -23.34
CA GLY A 363 6.65 17.70 -24.06
C GLY A 363 7.04 19.13 -23.71
N LYS A 364 6.51 20.08 -24.46
CA LYS A 364 6.55 21.50 -24.09
C LYS A 364 5.56 21.74 -22.94
N VAL A 365 5.98 22.42 -21.90
CA VAL A 365 5.06 22.88 -20.84
C VAL A 365 4.24 24.04 -21.37
N VAL A 366 2.94 23.83 -21.52
CA VAL A 366 1.96 24.76 -22.09
C VAL A 366 1.07 25.35 -21.01
N SER A 367 0.62 24.53 -20.05
CA SER A 367 -0.38 24.95 -19.08
C SER A 367 0.14 26.02 -18.12
N ILE A 368 -0.72 27.00 -17.83
CA ILE A 368 -0.33 28.25 -17.19
C ILE A 368 0.01 28.09 -15.70
N ASP A 369 -0.58 27.11 -15.02
CA ASP A 369 -0.26 26.76 -13.63
C ASP A 369 1.18 26.24 -13.50
N TYR A 370 1.63 25.36 -14.39
CA TYR A 370 3.02 24.91 -14.44
C TYR A 370 3.99 26.06 -14.75
N LYS A 371 3.68 26.90 -15.73
CA LYS A 371 4.48 28.10 -16.06
C LYS A 371 4.60 29.04 -14.86
N PHE A 372 3.48 29.29 -14.17
CA PHE A 372 3.44 30.10 -12.96
C PHE A 372 4.36 29.53 -11.86
N ARG A 373 4.28 28.22 -11.57
CA ARG A 373 5.11 27.57 -10.55
C ARG A 373 6.60 27.62 -10.90
N ASN A 374 6.94 27.40 -12.16
CA ASN A 374 8.31 27.51 -12.65
C ASN A 374 8.87 28.94 -12.51
N LEU A 375 8.07 29.94 -12.88
CA LEU A 375 8.45 31.35 -12.75
C LEU A 375 8.61 31.77 -11.29
N PHE A 376 7.70 31.34 -10.40
CA PHE A 376 7.79 31.57 -8.96
C PHE A 376 9.12 31.03 -8.40
N ASN A 377 9.46 29.78 -8.71
CA ASN A 377 10.71 29.15 -8.26
C ASN A 377 11.93 29.92 -8.76
N ARG A 378 11.92 30.33 -10.04
CA ARG A 378 12.99 31.11 -10.64
C ARG A 378 13.17 32.47 -9.94
N ILE A 379 12.08 33.20 -9.72
CA ILE A 379 12.11 34.49 -9.02
C ILE A 379 12.72 34.34 -7.63
N ASN A 380 12.27 33.36 -6.84
CA ASN A 380 12.75 33.19 -5.47
C ASN A 380 14.23 32.77 -5.44
N THR A 381 14.67 31.96 -6.39
CA THR A 381 16.08 31.54 -6.56
C THR A 381 16.97 32.73 -6.93
N ASP A 382 16.57 33.51 -7.93
CA ASP A 382 17.32 34.69 -8.37
C ASP A 382 17.31 35.79 -7.30
N TRP A 383 16.22 35.90 -6.51
CA TRP A 383 16.14 36.80 -5.35
C TRP A 383 17.17 36.43 -4.30
N GLU A 384 17.19 35.17 -3.89
CA GLU A 384 18.10 34.65 -2.87
C GLU A 384 19.56 34.80 -3.31
N LYS A 385 19.84 34.54 -4.59
CA LYS A 385 21.19 34.72 -5.15
C LYS A 385 21.67 36.18 -5.05
N TYR A 386 20.78 37.15 -5.22
CA TYR A 386 21.16 38.57 -5.22
C TYR A 386 21.12 39.20 -3.82
N PHE A 387 20.03 38.99 -3.08
CA PHE A 387 19.81 39.62 -1.77
C PHE A 387 20.30 38.78 -0.59
N GLY A 388 20.65 37.50 -0.79
CA GLY A 388 21.13 36.60 0.27
C GLY A 388 20.04 35.99 1.15
N TRP A 389 18.76 36.19 0.82
CA TRP A 389 17.61 35.65 1.55
C TRP A 389 16.44 35.44 0.59
N LYS A 390 15.44 34.61 0.92
CA LYS A 390 14.29 34.32 0.03
C LYS A 390 13.17 35.36 0.12
N LEU A 391 12.68 35.86 -1.03
CA LEU A 391 11.53 36.77 -1.11
C LEU A 391 10.28 36.14 -0.47
N PHE A 392 9.99 34.90 -0.87
CA PHE A 392 8.94 34.06 -0.30
C PHE A 392 9.59 32.96 0.55
N LYS A 393 9.24 32.93 1.83
CA LYS A 393 9.65 31.88 2.77
C LYS A 393 9.17 30.52 2.27
N PRO A 394 10.01 29.49 2.36
CA PRO A 394 9.57 28.13 2.06
C PRO A 394 8.51 27.71 3.08
N THR A 395 7.49 27.02 2.61
CA THR A 395 6.52 26.37 3.49
C THR A 395 7.17 25.16 4.18
N LYS A 396 6.69 24.82 5.38
CA LYS A 396 7.28 23.77 6.23
C LYS A 396 6.25 22.69 6.58
N ASP A 397 6.74 21.55 7.04
CA ASP A 397 5.93 20.45 7.57
C ASP A 397 4.79 20.06 6.60
N LEU A 398 3.55 20.01 7.10
CA LEU A 398 2.34 19.70 6.33
C LEU A 398 2.08 20.63 5.12
N GLN A 399 2.75 21.79 5.07
CA GLN A 399 2.61 22.76 3.98
C GLN A 399 3.77 22.69 2.97
N SER A 400 4.77 21.84 3.19
CA SER A 400 5.98 21.76 2.33
C SER A 400 5.66 21.55 0.84
N THR A 401 4.53 20.93 0.52
CA THR A 401 4.07 20.69 -0.85
C THR A 401 3.04 21.70 -1.36
N ALA A 402 2.76 22.79 -0.63
CA ALA A 402 1.72 23.77 -0.97
C ALA A 402 1.86 24.34 -2.40
N LEU A 403 3.07 24.74 -2.82
CA LEU A 403 3.30 25.21 -4.18
C LEU A 403 2.99 24.13 -5.23
N LYS A 404 3.35 22.88 -4.93
CA LYS A 404 3.08 21.74 -5.80
C LYS A 404 1.60 21.41 -5.90
N ARG A 405 0.75 21.91 -4.99
CA ARG A 405 -0.70 21.67 -4.95
C ARG A 405 -1.54 22.79 -5.58
N ILE A 406 -0.90 23.80 -6.14
CA ILE A 406 -1.55 24.91 -6.85
C ILE A 406 -1.72 24.53 -8.32
N PHE A 407 -2.96 24.30 -8.74
CA PHE A 407 -3.34 23.86 -10.09
C PHE A 407 -4.61 24.54 -10.59
N ILE A 408 -4.80 24.52 -11.91
CA ILE A 408 -6.09 24.83 -12.52
C ILE A 408 -7.15 23.85 -11.99
N VAL A 409 -8.31 24.38 -11.61
CA VAL A 409 -9.42 23.60 -11.07
C VAL A 409 -9.95 22.64 -12.15
N SER A 410 -10.17 21.36 -11.81
CA SER A 410 -10.62 20.33 -12.76
C SER A 410 -12.11 20.42 -13.10
N GLU A 411 -12.96 20.64 -12.11
CA GLU A 411 -14.42 20.69 -12.27
C GLU A 411 -14.97 22.05 -11.86
N ASN A 412 -16.14 22.42 -12.40
CA ASN A 412 -16.76 23.70 -12.07
C ASN A 412 -17.37 23.70 -10.66
N ASN A 413 -16.52 23.66 -9.63
CA ASN A 413 -16.87 23.57 -8.22
C ASN A 413 -16.15 24.66 -7.40
N SER A 414 -16.90 25.35 -6.54
CA SER A 414 -16.39 26.44 -5.70
C SER A 414 -15.41 25.97 -4.62
N GLY A 415 -15.50 24.72 -4.13
CA GLY A 415 -14.64 24.16 -3.08
C GLY A 415 -13.17 24.09 -3.51
N PRO A 416 -12.83 23.37 -4.59
CA PRO A 416 -11.48 23.34 -5.14
C PRO A 416 -10.95 24.74 -5.51
N PHE A 417 -11.81 25.62 -6.01
CA PHE A 417 -11.43 27.00 -6.34
C PHE A 417 -11.04 27.82 -5.09
N ARG A 418 -11.80 27.73 -4.00
CA ARG A 418 -11.41 28.34 -2.72
C ARG A 418 -10.11 27.76 -2.21
N LYS A 419 -9.91 26.44 -2.34
CA LYS A 419 -8.67 25.81 -1.92
C LYS A 419 -7.46 26.33 -2.69
N LEU A 420 -7.62 26.55 -3.99
CA LEU A 420 -6.62 27.21 -4.83
C LEU A 420 -6.30 28.62 -4.31
N LEU A 421 -7.31 29.44 -3.99
CA LEU A 421 -7.11 30.79 -3.44
C LEU A 421 -6.37 30.77 -2.10
N GLU A 422 -6.68 29.82 -1.22
CA GLU A 422 -5.96 29.61 0.05
C GLU A 422 -4.49 29.30 -0.19
N LEU A 423 -4.19 28.29 -1.01
CA LEU A 423 -2.83 27.84 -1.29
C LEU A 423 -2.01 28.91 -1.99
N MET A 424 -2.58 29.61 -2.98
CA MET A 424 -1.92 30.73 -3.66
C MET A 424 -1.61 31.87 -2.70
N ASN A 425 -2.53 32.21 -1.78
CA ASN A 425 -2.24 33.22 -0.75
C ASN A 425 -1.17 32.76 0.23
N LEU A 426 -1.15 31.48 0.60
CA LEU A 426 -0.13 30.93 1.48
C LEU A 426 1.25 31.11 0.85
N VAL A 427 1.45 30.65 -0.39
CA VAL A 427 2.78 30.67 -1.04
C VAL A 427 3.24 32.06 -1.49
N LEU A 428 2.31 32.98 -1.72
CA LEU A 428 2.63 34.35 -2.13
C LEU A 428 2.52 35.33 -0.96
N THR A 429 1.30 35.67 -0.55
CA THR A 429 1.00 36.76 0.39
C THR A 429 1.54 36.49 1.79
N GLU A 430 1.27 35.30 2.34
CA GLU A 430 1.66 34.95 3.71
C GLU A 430 3.14 34.58 3.81
N SER A 431 3.71 34.04 2.73
CA SER A 431 5.13 33.70 2.65
C SER A 431 6.05 34.90 2.42
N ILE A 432 5.56 36.13 2.20
CA ILE A 432 6.43 37.31 2.08
C ILE A 432 7.39 37.38 3.27
N ASN A 433 8.69 37.52 3.01
CA ASN A 433 9.70 37.56 4.06
C ASN A 433 9.78 38.94 4.74
N VAL A 434 8.74 39.26 5.51
CA VAL A 434 8.59 40.52 6.25
C VAL A 434 9.78 40.80 7.18
N SER A 435 10.35 39.75 7.77
CA SER A 435 11.51 39.87 8.68
C SER A 435 12.74 40.42 7.98
N GLU A 436 13.06 39.96 6.78
CA GLU A 436 14.21 40.48 6.01
C GLU A 436 13.91 41.83 5.37
N LEU A 437 12.69 42.02 4.86
CA LEU A 437 12.26 43.32 4.32
C LEU A 437 12.39 44.45 5.35
N LYS A 438 12.06 44.21 6.62
CA LYS A 438 12.22 45.21 7.70
C LYS A 438 13.68 45.55 8.01
N LYS A 439 14.63 44.65 7.75
CA LYS A 439 16.07 44.92 7.94
C LYS A 439 16.61 45.83 6.84
N VAL A 440 16.15 45.63 5.61
CA VAL A 440 16.62 46.39 4.44
C VAL A 440 15.84 47.70 4.26
N PHE A 441 14.61 47.78 4.76
CA PHE A 441 13.74 48.96 4.65
C PHE A 441 13.30 49.48 6.03
N VAL A 442 14.03 50.47 6.54
CA VAL A 442 13.91 51.01 7.91
C VAL A 442 12.65 51.87 8.13
N GLN A 443 12.01 52.38 7.05
CA GLN A 443 10.83 53.24 7.12
C GLN A 443 9.49 52.46 7.30
N SER A 444 9.45 51.47 8.18
CA SER A 444 8.19 50.75 8.45
C SER A 444 7.63 51.03 9.84
N GLU A 445 6.39 51.55 9.90
CA GLU A 445 5.62 51.62 11.14
C GLU A 445 5.32 50.20 11.66
N LYS A 446 5.32 50.03 12.99
CA LYS A 446 4.92 48.76 13.63
C LYS A 446 3.49 48.38 13.20
N GLY A 447 3.34 47.19 12.63
CA GLY A 447 2.02 46.63 12.23
C GLY A 447 1.70 46.68 10.74
N THR A 448 2.60 47.16 9.88
CA THR A 448 2.40 47.12 8.41
C THR A 448 2.35 45.68 7.90
N GLY A 449 1.28 45.34 7.15
CA GLY A 449 1.10 44.04 6.52
C GLY A 449 2.13 43.75 5.42
N GLY A 450 2.37 42.47 5.12
CA GLY A 450 3.45 42.03 4.22
C GLY A 450 3.41 42.64 2.82
N ILE A 451 2.22 42.71 2.19
CA ILE A 451 2.04 43.35 0.88
C ILE A 451 2.37 44.84 0.93
N THR A 452 1.93 45.54 1.99
CA THR A 452 2.19 46.97 2.16
C THR A 452 3.69 47.24 2.29
N LEU A 453 4.38 46.44 3.10
CA LEU A 453 5.83 46.56 3.27
C LEU A 453 6.58 46.29 1.96
N LEU A 454 6.19 45.24 1.23
CA LEU A 454 6.78 44.95 -0.08
C LEU A 454 6.53 46.10 -1.07
N ASN A 455 5.32 46.67 -1.10
CA ASN A 455 5.03 47.82 -1.97
C ASN A 455 5.92 49.02 -1.66
N SER A 456 6.08 49.38 -0.38
CA SER A 456 6.95 50.48 0.03
C SER A 456 8.42 50.24 -0.33
N PHE A 457 8.90 48.99 -0.17
CA PHE A 457 10.24 48.61 -0.63
C PHE A 457 10.39 48.80 -2.15
N LEU A 458 9.44 48.33 -2.95
CA LEU A 458 9.48 48.48 -4.41
C LEU A 458 9.42 49.95 -4.84
N GLU A 459 8.58 50.77 -4.20
CA GLU A 459 8.49 52.20 -4.47
C GLU A 459 9.80 52.93 -4.14
N SER A 460 10.49 52.53 -3.06
CA SER A 460 11.82 53.05 -2.71
C SER A 460 12.89 52.76 -3.76
N LYS A 461 12.72 51.65 -4.50
CA LYS A 461 13.56 51.26 -5.64
C LYS A 461 13.05 51.78 -6.98
N GLY A 462 12.12 52.74 -6.97
CA GLY A 462 11.59 53.39 -8.17
C GLY A 462 10.54 52.57 -8.93
N ILE A 463 10.07 51.46 -8.38
CA ILE A 463 9.00 50.63 -8.97
C ILE A 463 7.67 51.05 -8.35
N ARG A 464 6.98 52.00 -9.00
CA ARG A 464 5.66 52.48 -8.60
C ARG A 464 4.56 51.73 -9.35
N GLN A 465 3.38 51.61 -8.74
CA GLN A 465 2.20 50.97 -9.35
C GLN A 465 2.47 49.54 -9.86
N SER A 466 3.19 48.75 -9.07
CA SER A 466 3.57 47.39 -9.45
C SER A 466 2.34 46.51 -9.76
N PRO A 467 2.25 45.93 -10.97
CA PRO A 467 1.20 44.95 -11.30
C PRO A 467 1.18 43.76 -10.35
N PHE A 468 2.35 43.40 -9.81
CA PHE A 468 2.49 42.35 -8.80
C PHE A 468 1.82 42.70 -7.48
N ILE A 469 2.00 43.93 -6.99
CA ILE A 469 1.31 44.38 -5.78
C ILE A 469 -0.21 44.43 -6.00
N HIS A 470 -0.66 44.88 -7.18
CA HIS A 470 -2.08 44.86 -7.53
C HIS A 470 -2.64 43.43 -7.49
N PHE A 471 -1.96 42.48 -8.12
CA PHE A 471 -2.34 41.06 -8.12
C PHE A 471 -2.45 40.50 -6.69
N LEU A 472 -1.45 40.73 -5.83
CA LEU A 472 -1.47 40.26 -4.43
C LEU A 472 -2.68 40.82 -3.65
N ARG A 473 -3.04 42.09 -3.87
CA ARG A 473 -4.22 42.70 -3.24
C ARG A 473 -5.53 42.07 -3.71
N GLN A 474 -5.65 41.77 -5.01
CA GLN A 474 -6.83 41.07 -5.54
C GLN A 474 -6.91 39.65 -4.99
N LEU A 475 -5.79 38.92 -4.98
CA LEU A 475 -5.71 37.57 -4.44
C LEU A 475 -6.07 37.51 -2.94
N GLN A 476 -5.62 38.47 -2.13
CA GLN A 476 -5.97 38.57 -0.72
C GLN A 476 -7.46 38.91 -0.51
N THR A 477 -8.02 39.78 -1.36
CA THR A 477 -9.45 40.13 -1.34
C THR A 477 -10.30 38.90 -1.66
N LEU A 478 -9.94 38.15 -2.71
CA LEU A 478 -10.61 36.91 -3.08
C LEU A 478 -10.59 35.90 -1.93
N ARG A 479 -9.43 35.58 -1.33
CA ARG A 479 -9.38 34.64 -0.21
C ARG A 479 -10.22 35.08 1.00
N SER A 480 -10.18 36.37 1.35
CA SER A 480 -10.84 36.85 2.57
C SER A 480 -12.36 36.96 2.42
N GLN A 481 -12.84 37.42 1.26
CA GLN A 481 -14.25 37.75 1.05
C GLN A 481 -15.02 36.66 0.28
N PHE A 482 -14.35 35.79 -0.48
CA PHE A 482 -14.98 34.65 -1.17
C PHE A 482 -15.05 33.41 -0.26
N SER A 483 -15.80 33.49 0.85
CA SER A 483 -15.91 32.43 1.87
C SER A 483 -17.35 31.94 2.08
N ASP A 484 -17.53 30.75 2.68
CA ASP A 484 -18.84 30.17 3.03
C ASP A 484 -19.57 30.91 4.17
N VAL A 485 -18.84 31.75 4.89
CA VAL A 485 -19.33 32.41 6.12
C VAL A 485 -20.09 33.70 5.81
N HIS A 486 -19.86 34.30 4.64
CA HIS A 486 -20.65 35.44 4.19
C HIS A 486 -21.87 34.95 3.42
N ARG A 487 -23.07 35.21 3.96
CA ARG A 487 -24.29 35.19 3.14
C ARG A 487 -24.03 36.13 1.96
N ASN A 488 -24.04 35.59 0.74
CA ASN A 488 -24.09 36.38 -0.50
C ASN A 488 -25.45 37.12 -0.53
N GLY A 489 -25.57 38.14 0.32
CA GLY A 489 -26.73 39.02 0.44
C GLY A 489 -26.67 40.13 -0.60
N GLU A 490 -27.83 40.75 -0.84
CA GLU A 490 -28.22 41.60 -1.97
C GLU A 490 -27.31 42.80 -2.35
N LYS A 491 -26.20 43.03 -1.65
CA LYS A 491 -25.14 43.98 -2.06
C LYS A 491 -23.76 43.34 -1.91
N GLN A 492 -23.17 42.98 -3.05
CA GLN A 492 -21.79 42.53 -3.15
C GLN A 492 -20.82 43.64 -2.67
N ASP A 493 -19.83 43.28 -1.86
CA ASP A 493 -18.75 44.20 -1.48
C ASP A 493 -18.06 44.72 -2.75
N LYS A 494 -17.85 46.04 -2.85
CA LYS A 494 -17.25 46.67 -4.03
C LYS A 494 -15.86 46.11 -4.34
N HIS A 495 -15.08 45.78 -3.32
CA HIS A 495 -13.75 45.18 -3.47
C HIS A 495 -13.83 43.74 -3.95
N LEU A 496 -14.76 42.94 -3.43
CA LEU A 496 -15.01 41.59 -3.95
C LEU A 496 -15.45 41.64 -5.42
N GLY A 497 -16.37 42.55 -5.77
CA GLY A 497 -16.82 42.71 -7.16
C GLY A 497 -15.68 43.05 -8.12
N GLN A 498 -14.77 43.96 -7.72
CA GLN A 498 -13.58 44.28 -8.49
C GLN A 498 -12.63 43.08 -8.62
N ALA A 499 -12.42 42.33 -7.55
CA ALA A 499 -11.52 41.18 -7.55
C ALA A 499 -12.06 40.01 -8.39
N LEU A 500 -13.37 39.79 -8.40
CA LEU A 500 -14.02 38.80 -9.25
C LEU A 500 -13.99 39.20 -10.72
N GLN A 501 -14.25 40.49 -11.02
CA GLN A 501 -14.12 41.02 -12.37
C GLN A 501 -12.68 40.89 -12.89
N TYR A 502 -11.68 41.10 -12.03
CA TYR A 502 -10.26 41.00 -12.39
C TYR A 502 -9.86 39.59 -12.90
N ILE A 503 -10.55 38.55 -12.44
CA ILE A 503 -10.35 37.15 -12.88
C ILE A 503 -11.50 36.63 -13.76
N ASN A 504 -12.35 37.52 -14.27
CA ASN A 504 -13.49 37.18 -15.13
C ASN A 504 -14.49 36.17 -14.51
N LEU A 505 -14.68 36.19 -13.19
CA LEU A 505 -15.65 35.33 -12.51
C LEU A 505 -16.98 36.06 -12.29
N SER A 506 -18.05 35.56 -12.91
CA SER A 506 -19.42 35.99 -12.61
C SER A 506 -20.03 35.10 -11.54
N LEU A 507 -20.76 35.67 -10.58
CA LEU A 507 -21.48 34.89 -9.56
C LEU A 507 -22.84 34.39 -10.04
N ASP A 508 -23.40 34.99 -11.10
CA ASP A 508 -24.71 34.58 -11.65
C ASP A 508 -24.61 33.28 -12.45
N ASN A 509 -23.46 33.06 -13.10
CA ASN A 509 -23.13 31.84 -13.82
C ASN A 509 -21.63 31.54 -13.65
N PRO A 510 -21.23 30.96 -12.50
CA PRO A 510 -19.83 30.77 -12.19
C PRO A 510 -19.19 29.71 -13.08
N ASP A 511 -18.01 30.04 -13.60
CA ASP A 511 -17.11 29.12 -14.28
C ASP A 511 -15.76 29.16 -13.56
N PHE A 512 -15.64 28.34 -12.53
CA PHE A 512 -14.47 28.27 -11.66
C PHE A 512 -13.23 27.74 -12.39
N GLN A 513 -13.41 26.91 -13.42
CA GLN A 513 -12.31 26.44 -14.25
C GLN A 513 -11.72 27.61 -15.04
N LYS A 514 -12.54 28.37 -15.78
CA LYS A 514 -12.07 29.57 -16.51
C LYS A 514 -11.53 30.65 -15.56
N ALA A 515 -12.18 30.87 -14.42
CA ALA A 515 -11.70 31.81 -13.41
C ALA A 515 -10.33 31.40 -12.84
N SER A 516 -10.08 30.10 -12.64
CA SER A 516 -8.78 29.61 -12.20
C SER A 516 -7.69 29.81 -13.26
N ILE A 517 -8.00 29.56 -14.54
CA ILE A 517 -7.08 29.87 -15.66
C ILE A 517 -6.76 31.37 -15.67
N SER A 518 -7.78 32.22 -15.61
CA SER A 518 -7.60 33.67 -15.60
C SER A 518 -6.79 34.15 -14.38
N LEU A 519 -6.99 33.57 -13.20
CA LEU A 519 -6.19 33.84 -12.01
C LEU A 519 -4.71 33.51 -12.23
N PHE A 520 -4.40 32.37 -12.86
CA PHE A 520 -3.02 32.00 -13.19
C PHE A 520 -2.41 32.90 -14.27
N GLU A 521 -3.15 33.26 -15.30
CA GLU A 521 -2.70 34.19 -16.34
C GLU A 521 -2.34 35.54 -15.71
N LYS A 522 -3.23 36.11 -14.89
CA LYS A 522 -2.98 37.37 -14.18
C LYS A 522 -1.80 37.25 -13.22
N GLY A 523 -1.69 36.14 -12.50
CA GLY A 523 -0.56 35.89 -11.60
C GLY A 523 0.76 35.78 -12.35
N HIS A 524 0.78 35.06 -13.47
CA HIS A 524 1.96 34.89 -14.30
C HIS A 524 2.37 36.21 -14.97
N GLU A 525 1.43 36.96 -15.57
CA GLU A 525 1.66 38.31 -16.10
C GLU A 525 2.29 39.23 -15.05
N ALA A 526 1.73 39.22 -13.83
CA ALA A 526 2.18 40.07 -12.74
C ALA A 526 3.59 39.67 -12.23
N LEU A 527 3.86 38.37 -12.09
CA LEU A 527 5.20 37.87 -11.75
C LEU A 527 6.22 38.15 -12.86
N MET A 528 5.83 38.02 -14.13
CA MET A 528 6.71 38.35 -15.26
C MET A 528 7.06 39.84 -15.27
N ALA A 529 6.08 40.73 -15.06
CA ALA A 529 6.32 42.17 -14.96
C ALA A 529 7.26 42.50 -13.79
N PHE A 530 7.09 41.83 -12.64
CA PHE A 530 8.00 41.95 -11.51
C PHE A 530 9.41 41.47 -11.86
N TYR A 531 9.54 40.31 -12.50
CA TYR A 531 10.82 39.76 -12.92
C TYR A 531 11.51 40.57 -14.03
N GLN A 532 10.77 41.30 -14.86
CA GLN A 532 11.33 42.25 -15.82
C GLN A 532 11.83 43.54 -15.14
N SER A 533 11.24 43.93 -14.01
CA SER A 533 11.70 45.07 -13.21
C SER A 533 12.95 44.75 -12.36
N TYR A 534 13.32 43.48 -12.29
CA TYR A 534 14.40 42.96 -11.46
C TYR A 534 15.77 43.60 -11.67
N PRO A 535 16.23 43.87 -12.90
CA PRO A 535 17.51 44.55 -13.11
C PRO A 535 17.57 45.93 -12.44
N LYS A 536 16.43 46.63 -12.30
CA LYS A 536 16.37 47.92 -11.57
C LYS A 536 16.56 47.74 -10.07
N LEU A 537 16.08 46.62 -9.52
CA LEU A 537 16.34 46.26 -8.12
C LEU A 537 17.81 45.98 -7.86
N GLN A 538 18.55 45.55 -8.90
CA GLN A 538 19.97 45.20 -8.81
C GLN A 538 20.94 46.37 -9.03
N ALA A 539 20.47 47.47 -9.60
CA ALA A 539 21.30 48.60 -10.02
C ALA A 539 21.56 49.64 -8.92
N ASP A 540 21.00 49.46 -7.73
CA ASP A 540 21.17 50.40 -6.61
C ASP A 540 22.37 49.97 -5.73
N PRO A 541 23.48 50.73 -5.70
CA PRO A 541 24.74 50.32 -5.08
C PRO A 541 24.75 50.32 -3.54
N ASN A 542 23.62 50.55 -2.89
CA ASN A 542 23.48 50.61 -1.42
C ASN A 542 22.88 49.34 -0.79
N CYS A 543 22.99 48.17 -1.43
CA CYS A 543 22.61 46.88 -0.86
C CYS A 543 23.81 45.98 -0.60
#